data_AF-A0A7C6Y4J0-F1
#
_entry.id   AF-A0A7C6Y4J0-F1
#
_cell.length_a   1.000
_cell.length_b   1.000
_cell.length_c   1.000
_cell.angle_alpha   90.00
_cell.angle_beta   90.00
_cell.angle_gamma   90.00
#
_symmetry.space_group_name_H-M   'P 1'
#
loop_
_entity.id
_entity.type
_entity.pdbx_description
1 polymer ?
#
loop_
_entity_poly.entity_id
_entity_poly.type
_entity_poly.pdbx_seq_one_letter_code
_entity_poly.pdbx_strand_id
1 'polypeptide(L)'
;MSTKKDVKDIVLSPKVGDIVHYEFESDQYMITEVLPRQNELIRPDIANIDQVLLVFSAVSPDFSFNLLDKFLVILGYNVLKPIILVTKIDLIDEESLIKLKESLNYYKPFYDIYYVNSKARVGIDTLDDIFEGKITILAGQTGAGKSTFLNALRPELALKTQEISESLGRGKHTTRHSE
;
A
#
# COMPACT_ATOMS: atom_id res chain seq x y z
N MET A 1 -7.81 41.20 -36.28
CA MET A 1 -7.44 41.11 -34.85
C MET A 1 -8.01 39.81 -34.31
N SER A 2 -7.18 38.78 -34.16
CA SER A 2 -7.59 37.47 -33.64
C SER A 2 -7.49 37.49 -32.12
N THR A 3 -8.61 37.19 -31.45
CA THR A 3 -8.72 37.02 -30.01
C THR A 3 -7.94 35.78 -29.59
N LYS A 4 -6.85 35.99 -28.85
CA LYS A 4 -6.16 34.89 -28.15
C LYS A 4 -7.17 34.25 -27.19
N LYS A 5 -7.51 33.00 -27.45
CA LYS A 5 -8.17 32.12 -26.49
C LYS A 5 -7.16 31.89 -25.36
N ASP A 6 -7.44 32.42 -24.18
CA ASP A 6 -6.76 32.00 -22.95
C ASP A 6 -7.16 30.55 -22.68
N VAL A 7 -6.41 29.61 -23.26
CA VAL A 7 -6.44 28.22 -22.84
C VAL A 7 -5.74 28.20 -21.50
N LYS A 8 -6.52 28.17 -20.42
CA LYS A 8 -6.01 27.71 -19.13
C LYS A 8 -5.66 26.24 -19.33
N ASP A 9 -4.42 25.98 -19.71
CA ASP A 9 -3.82 24.66 -19.58
C ASP A 9 -3.86 24.33 -18.08
N ILE A 10 -4.91 23.65 -17.64
CA ILE A 10 -4.87 22.92 -16.39
C ILE A 10 -3.89 21.79 -16.66
N VAL A 11 -2.59 22.08 -16.55
CA VAL A 11 -1.55 21.07 -16.60
C VAL A 11 -1.78 20.22 -15.36
N LEU A 12 -2.43 19.08 -15.55
CA LEU A 12 -2.61 18.09 -14.49
C LEU A 12 -1.21 17.68 -14.05
N SER A 13 -0.80 18.07 -12.85
CA SER A 13 0.50 17.67 -12.30
C SER A 13 0.54 16.14 -12.24
N PRO A 14 1.56 15.50 -12.84
CA PRO A 14 1.73 14.05 -12.74
C PRO A 14 1.83 13.63 -11.27
N LYS A 15 1.26 12.46 -10.98
CA LYS A 15 1.23 11.80 -9.68
C LYS A 15 1.83 10.39 -9.81
N VAL A 16 2.42 9.87 -8.75
CA VAL A 16 2.89 8.48 -8.72
C VAL A 16 1.71 7.54 -9.04
N GLY A 17 1.93 6.58 -9.93
CA GLY A 17 0.91 5.67 -10.44
C GLY A 17 0.11 6.20 -11.64
N ASP A 18 0.33 7.42 -12.10
CA ASP A 18 -0.27 7.90 -13.36
C ASP A 18 0.21 7.09 -14.56
N ILE A 19 -0.72 6.79 -15.46
CA ILE A 19 -0.42 6.24 -16.78
C ILE A 19 -0.23 7.43 -17.72
N VAL A 20 0.91 7.47 -18.42
CA VAL A 20 1.31 8.62 -19.23
C VAL A 20 1.74 8.21 -20.63
N HIS A 21 1.52 9.11 -21.59
CA HIS A 21 2.27 9.11 -22.84
C HIS A 21 3.57 9.89 -22.63
N TYR A 22 4.64 9.38 -23.23
CA TYR A 22 5.96 9.99 -23.14
C TYR A 22 6.69 9.86 -24.47
N GLU A 23 7.58 10.81 -24.72
CA GLU A 23 8.44 10.84 -25.91
C GLU A 23 9.90 10.95 -25.49
N PHE A 24 10.79 10.35 -26.27
CA PHE A 24 12.23 10.45 -26.05
C PHE A 24 12.80 11.57 -26.92
N GLU A 25 13.29 12.62 -26.28
CA GLU A 25 13.87 13.78 -26.95
C GLU A 25 15.08 14.27 -26.16
N SER A 26 16.16 14.66 -26.85
CA SER A 26 17.35 15.24 -26.23
C SER A 26 17.94 14.42 -25.07
N ASP A 27 17.98 13.09 -25.23
CA ASP A 27 18.50 12.14 -24.23
C ASP A 27 17.67 12.06 -22.92
N GLN A 28 16.40 12.49 -22.98
CA GLN A 28 15.47 12.46 -21.85
C GLN A 28 14.08 11.98 -22.28
N TYR A 29 13.32 11.41 -21.35
CA TYR A 29 11.90 11.10 -21.55
C TYR A 29 11.05 12.27 -21.05
N MET A 30 10.22 12.84 -21.92
CA MET A 30 9.29 13.90 -21.58
C MET A 30 7.86 13.35 -21.54
N ILE A 31 7.15 13.59 -20.43
CA ILE A 31 5.72 13.28 -20.33
C ILE A 31 4.96 14.24 -21.23
N THR A 32 4.19 13.71 -22.17
CA THR A 32 3.39 14.50 -23.13
C THR A 32 1.92 14.56 -22.72
N GLU A 33 1.40 13.51 -22.08
CA GLU A 33 0.01 13.44 -21.63
C GLU A 33 -0.12 12.55 -20.39
N VAL A 34 -0.98 12.95 -19.45
CA VAL A 34 -1.42 12.14 -18.32
C VAL A 34 -2.82 11.61 -18.61
N LEU A 35 -3.00 10.30 -18.63
CA LEU A 35 -4.29 9.66 -18.90
C LEU A 35 -5.25 9.79 -17.71
N PRO A 36 -6.57 9.68 -17.93
CA PRO A 36 -7.56 9.75 -16.85
C PRO A 36 -7.31 8.73 -15.74
N ARG A 37 -7.31 9.20 -14.50
CA ARG A 37 -7.14 8.37 -13.30
C ARG A 37 -8.39 7.55 -13.02
N GLN A 38 -8.22 6.27 -12.68
CA GLN A 38 -9.32 5.41 -12.23
C GLN A 38 -9.72 5.72 -10.78
N ASN A 39 -8.74 6.01 -9.94
CA ASN A 39 -8.90 6.47 -8.56
C ASN A 39 -7.66 7.27 -8.14
N GLU A 40 -7.75 7.99 -7.02
CA GLU A 40 -6.59 8.63 -6.42
C GLU A 40 -6.75 8.78 -4.90
N LEU A 41 -5.60 8.78 -4.22
CA LEU A 41 -5.47 9.22 -2.84
C LEU A 41 -4.77 10.58 -2.79
N ILE A 42 -5.16 11.36 -1.79
CA ILE A 42 -4.49 12.64 -1.46
C ILE A 42 -3.27 12.38 -0.58
N ARG A 43 -3.34 11.34 0.26
CA ARG A 43 -2.27 10.97 1.22
C ARG A 43 -2.21 9.44 1.38
N PRO A 44 -1.19 8.76 0.84
CA PRO A 44 -0.13 9.30 -0.03
C PRO A 44 -0.71 9.82 -1.34
N ASP A 45 0.04 10.71 -2.00
CA ASP A 45 -0.36 11.29 -3.28
C ASP A 45 -0.08 10.27 -4.41
N ILE A 46 -0.99 9.30 -4.58
CA ILE A 46 -0.87 8.18 -5.53
C ILE A 46 -2.19 7.99 -6.31
N ALA A 47 -2.11 7.63 -7.59
CA ALA A 47 -3.23 7.33 -8.48
C ALA A 47 -3.26 5.87 -8.94
N ASN A 48 -4.40 5.45 -9.51
CA ASN A 48 -4.59 4.15 -10.17
C ASN A 48 -4.26 2.95 -9.27
N ILE A 49 -4.70 3.01 -8.02
CA ILE A 49 -4.41 2.00 -7.01
C ILE A 49 -5.36 0.83 -7.20
N ASP A 50 -4.83 -0.39 -7.35
CA ASP A 50 -5.65 -1.58 -7.49
C ASP A 50 -6.05 -2.18 -6.14
N GLN A 51 -5.12 -2.15 -5.17
CA GLN A 51 -5.32 -2.81 -3.88
C GLN A 51 -4.49 -2.20 -2.74
N VAL A 52 -4.93 -2.48 -1.51
CA VAL A 52 -4.24 -2.07 -0.30
C VAL A 52 -3.92 -3.29 0.57
N LEU A 53 -2.64 -3.51 0.82
CA LEU A 53 -2.15 -4.52 1.74
C LEU A 53 -2.08 -3.94 3.16
N LEU A 54 -3.05 -4.29 4.01
CA LEU A 54 -3.14 -3.90 5.41
C LEU A 54 -2.25 -4.77 6.28
N VAL A 55 -1.09 -4.23 6.63
CA VAL A 55 -0.04 -4.89 7.41
C VAL A 55 -0.23 -4.65 8.89
N PHE A 56 -0.49 -5.73 9.62
CA PHE A 56 -0.59 -5.77 11.08
C PHE A 56 0.43 -6.77 11.64
N SER A 57 0.95 -6.51 12.84
CA SER A 57 1.77 -7.51 13.54
C SER A 57 0.86 -8.41 14.37
N ALA A 58 1.22 -9.68 14.49
CA ALA A 58 0.54 -10.60 15.39
C ALA A 58 0.69 -10.22 16.87
N VAL A 59 1.81 -9.58 17.26
CA VAL A 59 2.18 -9.43 18.68
C VAL A 59 2.95 -8.15 19.04
N SER A 60 3.70 -7.53 18.13
CA SER A 60 4.47 -6.33 18.48
C SER A 60 4.52 -5.35 17.32
N PRO A 61 3.66 -4.31 17.29
CA PRO A 61 2.63 -4.02 18.29
C PRO A 61 1.50 -5.06 18.28
N ASP A 62 0.74 -5.15 19.37
CA ASP A 62 -0.42 -6.05 19.46
C ASP A 62 -1.37 -5.87 18.28
N PHE A 63 -2.02 -6.96 17.89
CA PHE A 63 -3.03 -6.94 16.85
C PHE A 63 -4.27 -6.18 17.34
N SER A 64 -4.62 -5.07 16.69
CA SER A 64 -5.77 -4.25 17.06
C SER A 64 -6.92 -4.42 16.06
N PHE A 65 -7.95 -5.18 16.44
CA PHE A 65 -9.17 -5.33 15.63
C PHE A 65 -9.89 -3.99 15.41
N ASN A 66 -9.94 -3.13 16.43
CA ASN A 66 -10.54 -1.80 16.27
C ASN A 66 -9.82 -0.95 15.21
N LEU A 67 -8.49 -1.04 15.14
CA LEU A 67 -7.73 -0.33 14.11
C LEU A 67 -7.94 -0.96 12.73
N LEU A 68 -7.95 -2.30 12.64
CA LEU A 68 -8.28 -3.02 11.42
C LEU A 68 -9.64 -2.57 10.86
N ASP A 69 -10.69 -2.60 11.69
CA ASP A 69 -12.05 -2.22 11.28
C ASP A 69 -12.11 -0.78 10.76
N LYS A 70 -11.41 0.15 11.43
CA LYS A 70 -11.30 1.54 10.96
C LYS A 70 -10.68 1.63 9.56
N PHE A 71 -9.61 0.88 9.31
CA PHE A 71 -8.99 0.82 7.99
C PHE A 71 -9.95 0.23 6.95
N LEU A 72 -10.62 -0.87 7.27
CA LEU A 72 -11.57 -1.52 6.35
C LEU A 72 -12.73 -0.59 5.96
N VAL A 73 -13.26 0.19 6.92
CA VAL A 73 -14.29 1.20 6.63
C VAL A 73 -13.77 2.30 5.71
N ILE A 74 -12.57 2.82 5.96
CA ILE A 74 -11.96 3.86 5.11
C ILE A 74 -11.71 3.34 3.70
N LEU A 75 -11.18 2.12 3.56
CA LEU A 75 -10.87 1.53 2.25
C LEU A 75 -12.14 1.18 1.48
N GLY A 76 -13.17 0.67 2.17
CA GLY A 76 -14.49 0.42 1.57
C GLY A 76 -15.12 1.69 0.99
N TYR A 77 -14.99 2.84 1.68
CA TYR A 77 -15.47 4.13 1.16
C TYR A 77 -14.74 4.57 -0.12
N ASN A 78 -13.46 4.22 -0.27
CA ASN A 78 -12.65 4.57 -1.45
C ASN A 78 -12.68 3.49 -2.54
N VAL A 79 -13.51 2.45 -2.40
CA VAL A 79 -13.63 1.33 -3.37
C VAL A 79 -12.29 0.63 -3.64
N LEU A 80 -11.39 0.63 -2.66
CA LEU A 80 -10.10 -0.05 -2.74
C LEU A 80 -10.20 -1.45 -2.14
N LYS A 81 -9.68 -2.47 -2.83
CA LYS A 81 -9.70 -3.86 -2.35
C LYS A 81 -8.65 -4.05 -1.22
N PRO A 82 -9.05 -4.31 0.04
CA PRO A 82 -8.10 -4.58 1.10
C PRO A 82 -7.68 -6.06 1.12
N ILE A 83 -6.41 -6.31 1.38
CA ILE A 83 -5.83 -7.62 1.71
C ILE A 83 -5.20 -7.50 3.09
N ILE A 84 -5.50 -8.42 4.00
CA ILE A 84 -4.96 -8.39 5.37
C ILE A 84 -3.68 -9.22 5.41
N LEU A 85 -2.59 -8.61 5.88
CA LEU A 85 -1.30 -9.28 6.08
C LEU A 85 -0.93 -9.24 7.57
N VAL A 86 -0.87 -10.42 8.19
CA VAL A 86 -0.42 -10.61 9.56
C VAL A 86 1.06 -11.01 9.55
N THR A 87 1.90 -10.17 10.13
CA THR A 87 3.36 -10.36 10.18
C THR A 87 3.84 -10.75 11.57
N LYS A 88 5.12 -11.11 11.66
CA LYS A 88 5.81 -11.47 12.92
C LYS A 88 5.18 -12.66 13.62
N ILE A 89 4.66 -13.62 12.84
CA ILE A 89 4.08 -14.86 13.37
C ILE A 89 5.12 -15.73 14.09
N ASP A 90 6.42 -15.43 13.93
CA ASP A 90 7.53 -16.03 14.65
C ASP A 90 7.71 -15.55 16.09
N LEU A 91 7.10 -14.42 16.45
CA LEU A 91 7.26 -13.81 17.77
C LEU A 91 6.08 -14.09 18.71
N ILE A 92 5.01 -14.71 18.20
CA ILE A 92 3.81 -15.06 18.94
C ILE A 92 3.85 -16.55 19.27
N ASP A 93 3.40 -16.91 20.47
CA ASP A 93 3.28 -18.32 20.84
C ASP A 93 2.14 -19.02 20.05
N GLU A 94 2.23 -20.34 19.97
CA GLU A 94 1.31 -21.13 19.15
C GLU A 94 -0.16 -21.00 19.59
N GLU A 95 -0.42 -21.00 20.90
CA GLU A 95 -1.78 -20.89 21.43
C GLU A 95 -2.40 -19.53 21.10
N SER A 96 -1.65 -18.45 21.30
CA SER A 96 -2.08 -17.09 20.96
C SER A 96 -2.27 -16.92 19.45
N LEU A 97 -1.41 -17.53 18.62
CA LEU A 97 -1.56 -17.49 17.16
C LEU A 97 -2.83 -18.21 16.69
N ILE A 98 -3.18 -19.35 17.30
CA ILE A 98 -4.43 -20.06 17.01
C ILE A 98 -5.63 -19.17 17.35
N LYS A 99 -5.67 -18.59 18.55
CA LYS A 99 -6.75 -17.67 18.96
C LYS A 99 -6.87 -16.45 18.04
N LEU A 100 -5.75 -15.89 17.59
CA LEU A 100 -5.74 -14.79 16.63
C LEU A 100 -6.33 -15.22 15.29
N LYS A 101 -5.94 -16.39 14.77
CA LYS A 101 -6.49 -16.95 13.53
C LYS A 101 -7.99 -17.24 13.64
N GLU A 102 -8.45 -17.77 14.77
CA GLU A 102 -9.86 -18.00 15.06
C GLU A 102 -10.66 -16.69 15.06
N SER A 103 -10.15 -15.67 15.73
CA SER A 103 -10.77 -14.34 15.75
C SER A 103 -10.84 -13.74 14.34
N LEU A 104 -9.81 -13.95 13.52
CA LEU A 104 -9.77 -13.50 12.12
C LEU A 104 -10.69 -14.29 11.18
N ASN A 105 -11.23 -15.45 11.58
CA ASN A 105 -12.15 -16.21 10.74
C ASN A 105 -13.42 -15.42 10.38
N TYR A 106 -13.83 -14.47 11.23
CA TYR A 106 -14.93 -13.56 10.93
C TYR A 106 -14.70 -12.77 9.62
N TYR A 107 -13.45 -12.41 9.32
CA TYR A 107 -13.09 -11.56 8.18
C TYR A 107 -12.85 -12.36 6.88
N LYS A 108 -12.50 -13.65 6.99
CA LYS A 108 -12.15 -14.50 5.84
C LYS A 108 -13.19 -14.58 4.71
N PRO A 109 -14.51 -14.55 4.97
CA PRO A 109 -15.49 -14.52 3.89
C PRO A 109 -15.46 -13.25 3.05
N PHE A 110 -14.87 -12.17 3.57
CA PHE A 110 -14.89 -10.83 2.96
C PHE A 110 -13.53 -10.41 2.41
N TYR A 111 -12.44 -10.89 3.03
CA TYR A 111 -11.08 -10.43 2.75
C TYR A 111 -10.08 -11.58 2.72
N ASP A 112 -9.11 -11.46 1.81
CA ASP A 112 -7.95 -12.35 1.78
C ASP A 112 -7.06 -12.05 2.99
N ILE A 113 -6.63 -13.10 3.70
CA ILE A 113 -5.81 -12.99 4.91
C ILE A 113 -4.57 -13.87 4.78
N TYR A 114 -3.40 -13.26 4.89
CA TYR A 114 -2.11 -13.92 4.81
C TYR A 114 -1.34 -13.79 6.11
N TYR A 115 -0.51 -14.79 6.41
CA TYR A 115 0.31 -14.86 7.61
C TYR A 115 1.76 -15.08 7.20
N VAL A 116 2.67 -14.20 7.65
CA VAL A 116 4.06 -14.23 7.21
C VAL A 116 5.06 -14.09 8.35
N ASN A 117 6.16 -14.83 8.22
CA ASN A 117 7.41 -14.52 8.88
C ASN A 117 8.39 -14.02 7.81
N SER A 118 8.52 -12.71 7.71
CA SER A 118 9.38 -12.06 6.71
C SER A 118 10.86 -12.40 6.87
N LYS A 119 11.34 -12.66 8.09
CA LYS A 119 12.76 -12.99 8.34
C LYS A 119 13.12 -14.37 7.82
N ALA A 120 12.22 -15.34 8.00
CA ALA A 120 12.40 -16.71 7.51
C ALA A 120 11.75 -16.95 6.13
N ARG A 121 11.25 -15.89 5.48
CA ARG A 121 10.50 -15.94 4.21
C ARG A 121 9.27 -16.87 4.20
N VAL A 122 8.73 -17.24 5.37
CA VAL A 122 7.56 -18.12 5.45
C VAL A 122 6.32 -17.35 5.00
N GLY A 123 5.59 -17.92 4.03
CA GLY A 123 4.35 -17.36 3.48
C GLY A 123 4.56 -16.18 2.53
N ILE A 124 5.81 -15.82 2.19
CA ILE A 124 6.12 -14.74 1.24
C ILE A 124 5.89 -15.22 -0.20
N ASP A 125 6.41 -16.40 -0.54
CA ASP A 125 6.38 -16.90 -1.92
C ASP A 125 4.95 -17.22 -2.40
N THR A 126 3.98 -17.38 -1.48
CA THR A 126 2.56 -17.54 -1.82
C THR A 126 1.89 -16.22 -2.22
N LEU A 127 2.61 -15.10 -2.19
CA LEU A 127 2.06 -13.77 -2.44
C LEU A 127 2.40 -13.25 -3.84
N ASP A 128 3.24 -13.91 -4.64
CA ASP A 128 3.66 -13.36 -5.94
C ASP A 128 2.46 -13.07 -6.86
N ASP A 129 1.49 -14.01 -6.93
CA ASP A 129 0.26 -13.87 -7.72
C ASP A 129 -0.63 -12.70 -7.27
N ILE A 130 -0.53 -12.26 -6.00
CA ILE A 130 -1.35 -11.14 -5.54
C ILE A 130 -0.87 -9.83 -6.14
N PHE A 131 0.43 -9.68 -6.43
CA PHE A 131 1.05 -8.44 -6.88
C PHE A 131 1.16 -8.31 -8.40
N GLU A 132 1.04 -9.41 -9.15
CA GLU A 132 1.21 -9.39 -10.61
C GLU A 132 0.26 -8.38 -11.28
N GLY A 133 0.85 -7.44 -12.02
CA GLY A 133 0.12 -6.43 -12.79
C GLY A 133 -0.67 -5.40 -11.98
N LYS A 134 -0.42 -5.27 -10.67
CA LYS A 134 -1.21 -4.40 -9.77
C LYS A 134 -0.38 -3.36 -9.04
N ILE A 135 -0.90 -2.14 -8.97
CA ILE A 135 -0.42 -1.08 -8.08
C ILE A 135 -0.96 -1.35 -6.67
N THR A 136 -0.05 -1.68 -5.75
CA THR A 136 -0.39 -2.07 -4.38
C THR A 136 0.17 -1.08 -3.37
N ILE A 137 -0.69 -0.53 -2.51
CA ILE A 137 -0.25 0.28 -1.37
C ILE A 137 -0.13 -0.60 -0.13
N LEU A 138 1.00 -0.51 0.60
CA LEU A 138 1.13 -1.13 1.91
C LEU A 138 0.71 -0.13 2.99
N ALA A 139 -0.26 -0.47 3.83
CA ALA A 139 -0.71 0.36 4.95
C ALA A 139 -0.79 -0.41 6.26
N GLY A 140 -1.13 0.26 7.37
CA GLY A 140 -1.26 -0.36 8.69
C GLY A 140 -0.35 0.26 9.75
N GLN A 141 -0.38 -0.29 10.96
CA GLN A 141 0.24 0.34 12.14
C GLN A 141 1.77 0.51 12.05
N THR A 142 2.30 1.52 12.72
CA THR A 142 3.76 1.70 12.88
C THR A 142 4.35 0.48 13.58
N GLY A 143 5.52 0.02 13.14
CA GLY A 143 6.17 -1.16 13.70
C GLY A 143 5.58 -2.50 13.25
N ALA A 144 4.53 -2.52 12.44
CA ALA A 144 3.91 -3.74 11.91
C ALA A 144 4.77 -4.56 10.95
N GLY A 145 6.03 -4.19 10.68
CA GLY A 145 6.92 -4.97 9.81
C GLY A 145 6.83 -4.69 8.31
N LYS A 146 6.19 -3.59 7.87
CA LYS A 146 6.08 -3.20 6.45
C LYS A 146 7.41 -3.19 5.67
N SER A 147 8.43 -2.48 6.17
CA SER A 147 9.76 -2.43 5.52
C SER A 147 10.44 -3.80 5.50
N THR A 148 10.33 -4.56 6.60
CA THR A 148 10.89 -5.92 6.67
C THR A 148 10.21 -6.87 5.69
N PHE A 149 8.89 -6.73 5.52
CA PHE A 149 8.12 -7.47 4.53
C PHE A 149 8.53 -7.09 3.11
N LEU A 150 8.67 -5.80 2.79
CA LEU A 150 9.11 -5.36 1.46
C LEU A 150 10.52 -5.85 1.12
N ASN A 151 11.47 -5.78 2.06
CA ASN A 151 12.80 -6.35 1.85
C ASN A 151 12.77 -7.87 1.70
N ALA A 152 11.81 -8.56 2.32
CA ALA A 152 11.64 -9.99 2.10
C ALA A 152 11.04 -10.27 0.70
N LEU A 153 10.12 -9.44 0.21
CA LEU A 153 9.51 -9.60 -1.10
C LEU A 153 10.48 -9.25 -2.25
N ARG A 154 11.28 -8.19 -2.06
CA ARG A 154 12.22 -7.63 -3.03
C ARG A 154 13.52 -7.22 -2.30
N PRO A 155 14.46 -8.16 -2.09
CA PRO A 155 15.70 -7.90 -1.35
C PRO A 155 16.53 -6.74 -1.86
N GLU A 156 16.46 -6.46 -3.16
CA GLU A 156 17.12 -5.35 -3.85
C GLU A 156 16.66 -3.95 -3.39
N LEU A 157 15.49 -3.82 -2.76
CA LEU A 157 15.01 -2.53 -2.25
C LEU A 157 15.84 -2.00 -1.07
N ALA A 158 16.50 -2.90 -0.30
CA ALA A 158 17.40 -2.58 0.80
C ALA A 158 16.91 -1.47 1.78
N LEU A 159 15.60 -1.40 2.03
CA LEU A 159 14.97 -0.32 2.78
C LEU A 159 15.39 -0.34 4.25
N LYS A 160 15.63 0.82 4.85
CA LYS A 160 15.88 0.88 6.30
C LYS A 160 14.58 0.53 7.02
N THR A 161 14.68 -0.35 8.02
CA THR A 161 13.53 -0.80 8.82
C THR A 161 13.00 0.33 9.71
N GLN A 162 12.28 1.30 9.15
CA GLN A 162 11.51 2.38 9.81
C GLN A 162 10.86 3.35 8.80
N GLU A 163 11.23 3.35 7.52
CA GLU A 163 10.86 4.40 6.56
C GLU A 163 9.37 4.41 6.15
N ILE A 164 8.68 3.27 6.19
CA ILE A 164 7.40 3.09 5.46
C ILE A 164 6.18 3.27 6.39
N SER A 165 6.31 3.96 7.51
CA SER A 165 5.32 3.84 8.59
C SER A 165 3.96 4.48 8.35
N GLU A 166 3.75 5.31 7.30
CA GLU A 166 2.55 6.13 7.17
C GLU A 166 2.02 6.22 5.74
N SER A 167 1.04 5.38 5.42
CA SER A 167 0.40 5.41 4.11
C SER A 167 -1.13 5.47 4.18
N LEU A 168 -1.79 5.14 5.27
CA LEU A 168 -3.21 5.50 5.42
C LEU A 168 -3.49 5.78 6.90
N GLY A 169 -4.17 6.87 7.23
CA GLY A 169 -4.83 7.01 8.53
C GLY A 169 -4.13 7.82 9.64
N ARG A 170 -3.12 8.66 9.38
CA ARG A 170 -2.72 9.70 10.35
C ARG A 170 -2.81 11.10 9.75
N GLY A 171 -3.79 11.87 10.22
CA GLY A 171 -3.76 13.32 10.14
C GLY A 171 -2.66 13.85 11.06
N LYS A 172 -1.46 14.06 10.54
CA LYS A 172 -0.50 15.02 11.11
C LYS A 172 0.51 15.44 10.05
N HIS A 173 0.67 16.75 9.90
CA HIS A 173 1.56 17.39 8.95
C HIS A 173 3.00 16.87 9.05
N THR A 174 3.50 16.27 7.98
CA THR A 174 4.91 16.31 7.55
C THR A 174 4.94 15.88 6.08
N THR A 175 5.68 16.61 5.25
CA THR A 175 5.90 16.30 3.83
C THR A 175 6.59 14.95 3.73
N ARG A 176 6.04 14.01 2.95
CA ARG A 176 6.60 12.65 2.82
C ARG A 176 6.78 12.28 1.35
N HIS A 177 7.89 11.59 1.12
CA HIS A 177 8.37 11.00 -0.11
C HIS A 177 7.48 9.80 -0.49
N SER A 178 7.02 9.76 -1.74
CA SER A 178 6.38 8.60 -2.36
C SER A 178 7.30 8.15 -3.50
N GLU A 179 7.71 6.88 -3.50
CA GLU A 179 8.39 6.20 -4.61
C GLU A 179 7.49 5.10 -5.17
#